data_AF-A0A529K7Q6-F1
#
_entry.id   AF-A0A529K7Q6-F1
#
_cell.length_a   1.000
_cell.length_b   1.000
_cell.length_c   1.000
_cell.angle_alpha   90.00
_cell.angle_beta   90.00
_cell.angle_gamma   90.00
#
_symmetry.space_group_name_H-M   'P 1'
#
loop_
_entity.id
_entity.type
_entity.pdbx_description
1 polymer ?
#
loop_
_entity_poly.entity_id
_entity_poly.type
_entity_poly.pdbx_seq_one_letter_code
_entity_poly.pdbx_strand_id
1 'polypeptide(L)'
;VVWTRTDRPSRVMFEVSSTENFANAVRLAPLDTSPASDYTVKRLLTDLASDQDIFYRMIAADLADINAVSEPIVGRFRTAPASKRDIRFAWSGDTAGQGWGIDDTGMKTYATIGKHTPDFFLHSGDTIYADGPMKDEVDLSGGSKWKNNVLIDEKRKVAETLDEYRGQWKYNMMDRNVLGLNAICPTFYQWDDHEVVNNWSDSKDLSADDRYSEKNIHVLAARAARAFHEMTTIRYEPSEPGRVYRKIAYGPLLDVFFLDMRSYRGSNGPGMQDT
;
A
#
# COMPACT_ATOMS: atom_id res chain seq x y z
N VAL A 1 5.71 -0.01 11.16
CA VAL A 1 4.80 1.17 11.15
C VAL A 1 3.39 0.59 11.09
N VAL A 2 2.49 1.03 11.96
CA VAL A 2 1.06 0.72 11.82
C VAL A 2 0.37 1.88 11.12
N TRP A 3 -0.63 1.57 10.30
CA TRP A 3 -1.31 2.53 9.44
C TRP A 3 -2.81 2.28 9.51
N THR A 4 -3.59 3.35 9.45
CA THR A 4 -5.04 3.27 9.22
C THR A 4 -5.53 4.54 8.52
N ARG A 5 -6.77 4.49 8.03
CA ARG A 5 -7.49 5.59 7.41
C ARG A 5 -8.90 5.67 7.99
N THR A 6 -9.36 6.87 8.30
CA THR A 6 -10.76 7.13 8.71
C THR A 6 -11.57 7.71 7.54
N ASP A 7 -12.89 7.78 7.68
CA ASP A 7 -13.77 8.37 6.66
C ASP A 7 -14.02 9.88 6.86
N ARG A 8 -13.56 10.44 7.99
CA ARG A 8 -13.69 11.84 8.41
C ARG A 8 -12.55 12.25 9.35
N PRO A 9 -12.42 13.54 9.73
CA PRO A 9 -11.47 13.97 10.76
C PRO A 9 -11.73 13.23 12.07
N SER A 10 -10.71 12.57 12.62
CA SER A 10 -10.87 11.73 13.80
C SER A 10 -9.60 11.69 14.63
N ARG A 11 -9.76 11.56 15.94
CA ARG A 11 -8.68 11.21 16.86
C ARG A 11 -8.53 9.69 16.91
N VAL A 12 -7.40 9.18 16.45
CA VAL A 12 -7.09 7.75 16.47
C VAL A 12 -6.30 7.42 17.73
N MET A 13 -6.90 6.59 18.58
CA MET A 13 -6.29 6.03 19.78
C MET A 13 -5.58 4.71 19.43
N PHE A 14 -4.40 4.49 20.00
CA PHE A 14 -3.55 3.34 19.68
C PHE A 14 -3.22 2.54 20.94
N GLU A 15 -3.37 1.22 20.84
CA GLU A 15 -2.93 0.26 21.84
C GLU A 15 -2.05 -0.81 21.18
N VAL A 16 -1.01 -1.23 21.90
CA VAL A 16 -0.10 -2.31 21.46
C VAL A 16 0.06 -3.32 22.58
N SER A 17 0.05 -4.60 22.26
CA SER A 17 0.24 -5.69 23.22
C SER A 17 1.08 -6.81 22.63
N SER A 18 1.74 -7.57 23.50
CA SER A 18 2.36 -8.85 23.14
C SER A 18 1.38 -10.03 23.18
N THR A 19 0.13 -9.81 23.55
CA THR A 19 -0.91 -10.85 23.64
C THR A 19 -2.16 -10.44 22.86
N GLU A 20 -2.79 -11.41 22.21
CA GLU A 20 -3.96 -11.20 21.35
C GLU A 20 -5.18 -10.64 22.09
N ASN A 21 -5.34 -10.99 23.37
CA ASN A 21 -6.41 -10.48 24.22
C ASN A 21 -6.16 -9.06 24.76
N PHE A 22 -5.05 -8.41 24.36
CA PHE A 22 -4.64 -7.09 24.84
C PHE A 22 -4.46 -6.98 26.37
N ALA A 23 -4.13 -8.09 27.04
CA ALA A 23 -3.74 -8.06 28.44
C ALA A 23 -2.50 -7.17 28.63
N ASN A 24 -2.58 -6.21 29.56
CA ASN A 24 -1.52 -5.23 29.83
C ASN A 24 -1.09 -4.42 28.59
N ALA A 25 -2.02 -4.13 27.68
CA ALA A 25 -1.73 -3.32 26.50
C ALA A 25 -1.16 -1.95 26.87
N VAL A 26 -0.15 -1.52 26.13
CA VAL A 26 0.44 -0.19 26.23
C VAL A 26 -0.39 0.76 25.39
N ARG A 27 -0.97 1.78 26.04
CA ARG A 27 -1.61 2.90 25.38
C ARG A 27 -0.56 3.87 24.88
N LEU A 28 -0.69 4.26 23.62
CA LEU A 28 0.20 5.21 22.98
C LEU A 28 -0.55 6.55 22.76
N ALA A 29 0.20 7.65 22.66
CA ALA A 29 -0.39 8.96 22.42
C ALA A 29 -1.28 8.94 21.15
N PRO A 30 -2.47 9.56 21.14
CA PRO A 30 -3.31 9.52 19.95
C PRO A 30 -2.72 10.35 18.79
N LEU A 31 -3.20 10.12 17.57
CA LEU A 31 -2.90 10.94 16.39
C LEU A 31 -4.21 11.37 15.73
N ASP A 32 -4.27 12.62 15.28
CA ASP A 32 -5.45 13.14 14.60
C ASP A 32 -5.31 12.98 13.08
N THR A 33 -6.39 12.53 12.43
CA THR A 33 -6.49 12.44 10.96
C THR A 33 -7.01 13.77 10.42
N SER A 34 -6.65 14.11 9.18
CA SER A 34 -7.12 15.35 8.54
C SER A 34 -7.41 15.14 7.05
N PRO A 35 -8.23 16.00 6.43
CA PRO A 35 -8.46 15.94 4.98
C PRO A 35 -7.18 16.08 4.17
N ALA A 36 -6.17 16.78 4.69
CA ALA A 36 -4.91 17.01 4.00
C ALA A 36 -4.16 15.70 3.69
N SER A 37 -4.29 14.66 4.52
CA SER A 37 -3.65 13.35 4.33
C SER A 37 -4.63 12.25 3.88
N ASP A 38 -5.80 12.63 3.33
CA ASP A 38 -6.93 11.71 3.08
C ASP A 38 -7.27 10.87 4.32
N TYR A 39 -7.24 11.52 5.47
CA TYR A 39 -7.55 10.93 6.77
C TYR A 39 -6.70 9.72 7.15
N THR A 40 -5.51 9.59 6.57
CA THR A 40 -4.53 8.55 6.93
C THR A 40 -3.72 8.98 8.16
N VAL A 41 -3.36 8.00 8.99
CA VAL A 41 -2.38 8.15 10.08
C VAL A 41 -1.37 7.01 10.03
N LYS A 42 -0.11 7.36 10.28
CA LYS A 42 1.01 6.43 10.38
C LYS A 42 1.64 6.56 11.75
N ARG A 43 1.80 5.43 12.45
CA ARG A 43 2.54 5.39 13.72
C ARG A 43 3.75 4.47 13.61
N LEU A 44 4.92 5.04 13.87
CA LEU A 44 6.11 4.26 14.13
C LEU A 44 6.03 3.68 15.54
N LEU A 45 6.09 2.36 15.64
CA LEU A 45 6.25 1.65 16.90
C LEU A 45 7.74 1.39 17.13
N THR A 46 8.24 1.72 18.32
CA THR A 46 9.64 1.55 18.73
C THR A 46 9.72 0.67 19.97
N ASP A 47 10.94 0.27 20.34
CA ASP A 47 11.22 -0.43 21.61
C ASP A 47 10.44 -1.75 21.80
N LEU A 48 10.12 -2.42 20.69
CA LEU A 48 9.47 -3.73 20.67
C LEU A 48 10.51 -4.83 20.86
N ALA A 49 10.16 -5.90 21.58
CA ALA A 49 11.03 -7.05 21.68
C ALA A 49 11.20 -7.73 20.31
N SER A 50 12.36 -8.33 20.09
CA SER A 50 12.66 -9.06 18.85
C SER A 50 11.94 -10.40 18.79
N ASP A 51 11.65 -10.88 17.58
CA ASP A 51 11.00 -12.16 17.33
C ASP A 51 9.73 -12.40 18.16
N GLN A 52 8.87 -11.39 18.26
CA GLN A 52 7.67 -11.43 19.06
C GLN A 52 6.46 -11.06 18.22
N ASP A 53 5.35 -11.78 18.42
CA ASP A 53 4.05 -11.35 17.91
C ASP A 53 3.59 -10.12 18.69
N ILE A 54 3.31 -9.07 17.94
CA ILE A 54 2.83 -7.78 18.42
C ILE A 54 1.44 -7.56 17.83
N PHE A 55 0.48 -7.37 18.73
CA PHE A 55 -0.91 -7.05 18.41
C PHE A 55 -1.11 -5.56 18.57
N TYR A 56 -1.84 -4.94 17.66
CA TYR A 56 -2.19 -3.53 17.73
C TYR A 56 -3.70 -3.34 17.58
N ARG A 57 -4.22 -2.33 18.26
CA ARG A 57 -5.62 -1.92 18.20
C ARG A 57 -5.69 -0.42 17.96
N MET A 58 -6.57 -0.03 17.04
CA MET A 58 -6.86 1.36 16.70
C MET A 58 -8.35 1.61 16.83
N ILE A 59 -8.71 2.69 17.52
CA ILE A 59 -10.10 3.15 17.64
C ILE A 59 -10.12 4.62 17.24
N ALA A 60 -10.98 5.00 16.31
CA ALA A 60 -11.16 6.38 15.90
C ALA A 60 -12.35 7.00 16.65
N ALA A 61 -12.19 8.22 17.15
CA ALA A 61 -13.29 9.04 17.66
C ALA A 61 -13.43 10.30 16.80
N ASP A 62 -14.65 10.69 16.45
CA ASP A 62 -14.89 11.90 15.67
C ASP A 62 -14.37 13.15 16.43
N LEU A 63 -13.69 14.05 15.72
CA LEU A 63 -13.23 15.32 16.33
C LEU A 63 -14.39 16.27 16.65
N ALA A 64 -15.54 16.11 15.98
CA ALA A 64 -16.76 16.88 16.23
C ALA A 64 -17.65 16.26 17.31
N ASP A 65 -17.54 14.95 17.56
CA ASP A 65 -18.25 14.23 18.61
C ASP A 65 -17.39 13.08 19.16
N ILE A 66 -16.73 13.31 20.29
CA ILE A 66 -15.81 12.33 20.88
C ILE A 66 -16.50 11.03 21.34
N ASN A 67 -17.84 11.01 21.47
CA ASN A 67 -18.58 9.80 21.80
C ASN A 67 -18.88 8.93 20.56
N ALA A 68 -18.80 9.51 19.37
CA ALA A 68 -18.91 8.77 18.11
C ALA A 68 -17.61 8.04 17.82
N VAL A 69 -17.51 6.79 18.28
CA VAL A 69 -16.34 5.93 18.15
C VAL A 69 -16.53 4.83 17.11
N SER A 70 -15.47 4.48 16.41
CA SER A 70 -15.46 3.36 15.46
C SER A 70 -15.43 2.02 16.18
N GLU A 71 -15.80 0.96 15.46
CA GLU A 71 -15.38 -0.39 15.84
C GLU A 71 -13.83 -0.47 15.88
N PRO A 72 -13.23 -1.27 16.78
CA PRO A 72 -11.79 -1.39 16.84
C PRO A 72 -11.21 -2.09 15.61
N ILE A 73 -10.20 -1.48 15.00
CA ILE A 73 -9.35 -2.13 14.01
C ILE A 73 -8.24 -2.87 14.78
N VAL A 74 -8.19 -4.18 14.64
CA VAL A 74 -7.17 -5.03 15.26
C VAL A 74 -6.31 -5.65 14.17
N GLY A 75 -5.00 -5.69 14.42
CA GLY A 75 -4.08 -6.43 13.58
C GLY A 75 -2.88 -6.94 14.38
N ARG A 76 -2.01 -7.67 13.70
CA ARG A 76 -0.78 -8.22 14.28
C ARG A 76 0.37 -8.22 13.30
N PHE A 77 1.58 -8.29 13.83
CA PHE A 77 2.79 -8.59 13.07
C PHE A 77 3.83 -9.23 13.98
N ARG A 78 4.85 -9.87 13.39
CA ARG A 78 6.01 -10.36 14.12
C ARG A 78 7.22 -9.44 13.89
N THR A 79 7.91 -9.07 14.95
CA THR A 79 9.16 -8.31 14.85
C THR A 79 10.31 -9.16 14.31
N ALA A 80 11.28 -8.52 13.65
CA ALA A 80 12.45 -9.22 13.11
C ALA A 80 13.23 -9.94 14.23
N PRO A 81 13.83 -11.12 13.94
CA PRO A 81 14.56 -11.87 14.95
C PRO A 81 15.94 -11.28 15.23
N ALA A 82 16.38 -11.28 16.49
CA ALA A 82 17.75 -10.92 16.85
C ALA A 82 18.72 -12.11 16.73
N SER A 83 18.21 -13.34 16.75
CA SER A 83 18.98 -14.58 16.63
C SER A 83 18.78 -15.22 15.24
N LYS A 84 19.62 -16.21 14.91
CA LYS A 84 19.47 -16.99 13.68
C LYS A 84 18.25 -17.91 13.79
N ARG A 85 17.31 -17.77 12.86
CA ARG A 85 16.19 -18.69 12.63
C ARG A 85 15.78 -18.66 11.17
N ASP A 86 14.98 -19.62 10.74
CA ASP A 86 14.38 -19.60 9.40
C ASP A 86 13.52 -18.34 9.23
N ILE A 87 13.63 -17.70 8.07
CA ILE A 87 12.82 -16.54 7.68
C ILE A 87 11.93 -16.98 6.52
N ARG A 88 10.63 -16.73 6.64
CA ARG A 88 9.66 -17.01 5.57
C ARG A 88 9.05 -15.71 5.09
N PHE A 89 9.20 -15.39 3.81
CA PHE A 89 8.52 -14.26 3.20
C PHE A 89 7.86 -14.66 1.90
N ALA A 90 6.85 -13.88 1.50
CA ALA A 90 6.22 -13.98 0.19
C ALA A 90 6.49 -12.70 -0.60
N TRP A 91 6.39 -12.76 -1.91
CA TRP A 91 6.46 -11.59 -2.77
C TRP A 91 5.46 -11.70 -3.93
N SER A 92 4.97 -10.55 -4.40
CA SER A 92 4.12 -10.42 -5.58
C SER A 92 4.20 -8.97 -6.10
N GLY A 93 3.74 -8.74 -7.33
CA GLY A 93 3.47 -7.40 -7.88
C GLY A 93 2.13 -7.40 -8.60
N ASP A 94 1.90 -6.39 -9.44
CA ASP A 94 0.92 -6.43 -10.55
C ASP A 94 -0.53 -6.65 -10.10
N THR A 95 -0.96 -5.92 -9.08
CA THR A 95 -2.27 -6.10 -8.46
C THR A 95 -3.38 -5.46 -9.29
N ALA A 96 -4.37 -6.27 -9.67
CA ALA A 96 -5.45 -5.87 -10.56
C ALA A 96 -4.99 -5.34 -11.94
N GLY A 97 -3.76 -5.68 -12.34
CA GLY A 97 -3.27 -5.42 -13.69
C GLY A 97 -4.20 -5.98 -14.75
N GLN A 98 -4.25 -5.32 -15.91
CA GLN A 98 -5.10 -5.71 -17.05
C GLN A 98 -6.62 -5.72 -16.78
N GLY A 99 -7.08 -5.20 -15.65
CA GLY A 99 -8.51 -5.04 -15.33
C GLY A 99 -9.15 -6.19 -14.56
N TRP A 100 -8.36 -7.11 -14.02
CA TRP A 100 -8.83 -8.24 -13.19
C TRP A 100 -8.91 -7.83 -11.71
N GLY A 101 -9.93 -7.04 -11.36
CA GLY A 101 -10.15 -6.47 -10.04
C GLY A 101 -10.88 -7.37 -9.05
N ILE A 102 -11.85 -6.79 -8.34
CA ILE A 102 -12.59 -7.45 -7.26
C ILE A 102 -13.90 -8.05 -7.82
N ASP A 103 -13.93 -9.38 -7.93
CA ASP A 103 -15.14 -10.16 -8.22
C ASP A 103 -15.85 -10.61 -6.92
N ASP A 104 -16.81 -11.53 -7.01
CA ASP A 104 -17.52 -12.11 -5.85
C ASP A 104 -16.60 -12.79 -4.83
N THR A 105 -15.43 -13.24 -5.29
CA THR A 105 -14.48 -13.98 -4.49
C THR A 105 -13.34 -13.11 -3.97
N GLY A 106 -13.09 -11.99 -4.64
CA GLY A 106 -12.02 -11.05 -4.37
C GLY A 106 -10.65 -11.57 -4.81
N MET A 107 -9.60 -10.84 -4.47
CA MET A 107 -8.22 -11.12 -4.84
C MET A 107 -7.63 -12.28 -4.01
N LYS A 108 -8.06 -13.52 -4.30
CA LYS A 108 -7.73 -14.74 -3.52
C LYS A 108 -6.22 -14.99 -3.32
N THR A 109 -5.37 -14.50 -4.20
CA THR A 109 -3.90 -14.61 -4.06
C THR A 109 -3.44 -14.11 -2.70
N TYR A 110 -3.99 -13.01 -2.18
CA TYR A 110 -3.66 -12.47 -0.87
C TYR A 110 -4.06 -13.40 0.29
N ALA A 111 -5.24 -14.03 0.19
CA ALA A 111 -5.67 -15.02 1.18
C ALA A 111 -4.77 -16.26 1.15
N THR A 112 -4.34 -16.70 -0.03
CA THR A 112 -3.37 -17.80 -0.18
C THR A 112 -2.03 -17.45 0.46
N ILE A 113 -1.48 -16.25 0.21
CA ILE A 113 -0.27 -15.76 0.88
C ILE A 113 -0.44 -15.81 2.41
N GLY A 114 -1.56 -15.33 2.93
CA GLY A 114 -1.85 -15.35 4.37
C GLY A 114 -1.82 -16.74 5.00
N LYS A 115 -2.27 -17.78 4.28
CA LYS A 115 -2.23 -19.18 4.75
C LYS A 115 -0.80 -19.71 4.92
N HIS A 116 0.18 -19.15 4.22
CA HIS A 116 1.59 -19.53 4.37
C HIS A 116 2.27 -18.87 5.58
N THR A 117 1.56 -18.00 6.30
CA THR A 117 2.03 -17.30 7.51
C THR A 117 3.44 -16.69 7.35
N PRO A 118 3.69 -15.88 6.31
CA PRO A 118 5.00 -15.25 6.15
C PRO A 118 5.27 -14.22 7.25
N ASP A 119 6.56 -14.08 7.62
CA ASP A 119 7.09 -13.05 8.50
C ASP A 119 6.80 -11.64 7.97
N PHE A 120 6.85 -11.47 6.64
CA PHE A 120 6.50 -10.26 5.91
C PHE A 120 6.18 -10.58 4.45
N PHE A 121 5.50 -9.66 3.78
CA PHE A 121 5.17 -9.70 2.36
C PHE A 121 5.87 -8.56 1.62
N LEU A 122 6.53 -8.87 0.50
CA LEU A 122 7.13 -7.89 -0.39
C LEU A 122 6.13 -7.58 -1.52
N HIS A 123 5.66 -6.34 -1.60
CA HIS A 123 4.90 -5.90 -2.77
C HIS A 123 5.85 -5.16 -3.71
N SER A 124 6.08 -5.74 -4.90
CA SER A 124 7.17 -5.39 -5.81
C SER A 124 6.78 -4.35 -6.88
N GLY A 125 5.82 -3.47 -6.56
CA GLY A 125 5.34 -2.45 -7.49
C GLY A 125 4.13 -2.91 -8.30
N ASP A 126 3.61 -2.01 -9.12
CA ASP A 126 2.37 -2.20 -9.88
C ASP A 126 1.18 -2.56 -8.98
N THR A 127 1.13 -1.88 -7.84
CA THR A 127 0.11 -2.07 -6.82
C THR A 127 -1.23 -1.57 -7.30
N ILE A 128 -1.28 -0.47 -8.06
CA ILE A 128 -2.53 0.26 -8.25
C ILE A 128 -2.99 0.44 -9.69
N TYR A 129 -2.12 0.31 -10.72
CA TYR A 129 -2.48 0.58 -12.12
C TYR A 129 -3.26 1.88 -12.30
N ALA A 130 -2.65 3.00 -11.89
CA ALA A 130 -3.25 4.33 -11.92
C ALA A 130 -3.64 4.80 -13.33
N ASP A 131 -3.11 4.15 -14.35
CA ASP A 131 -3.18 4.50 -15.77
C ASP A 131 -3.87 3.43 -16.63
N GLY A 132 -4.43 2.40 -15.98
CA GLY A 132 -5.16 1.30 -16.61
C GLY A 132 -6.64 1.35 -16.30
N PRO A 133 -7.46 2.13 -17.04
CA PRO A 133 -8.91 2.13 -16.89
C PRO A 133 -9.49 0.73 -16.95
N MET A 134 -10.22 0.35 -15.91
CA MET A 134 -10.87 -0.94 -15.78
C MET A 134 -12.31 -0.86 -16.31
N LYS A 135 -12.81 -2.01 -16.76
CA LYS A 135 -14.20 -2.19 -17.21
C LYS A 135 -14.97 -3.02 -16.20
N ASP A 136 -16.30 -2.87 -16.19
CA ASP A 136 -17.16 -3.73 -15.36
C ASP A 136 -17.02 -5.21 -15.72
N GLU A 137 -16.82 -5.50 -17.01
CA GLU A 137 -16.64 -6.85 -17.50
C GLU A 137 -15.42 -6.96 -18.42
N VAL A 138 -14.71 -8.09 -18.34
CA VAL A 138 -13.60 -8.44 -19.22
C VAL A 138 -13.84 -9.83 -19.79
N ASP A 139 -13.71 -9.99 -21.11
CA ASP A 139 -13.92 -11.27 -21.78
C ASP A 139 -12.79 -12.26 -21.42
N LEU A 140 -13.16 -13.46 -21.02
CA LEU A 140 -12.23 -14.55 -20.73
C LEU A 140 -12.10 -15.48 -21.94
N SER A 141 -10.95 -16.14 -22.04
CA SER A 141 -10.79 -17.26 -22.98
C SER A 141 -11.85 -18.33 -22.70
N GLY A 142 -12.64 -18.69 -23.72
CA GLY A 142 -13.75 -19.65 -23.57
C GLY A 142 -15.14 -19.02 -23.47
N GLY A 143 -15.26 -17.70 -23.59
CA GLY A 143 -16.55 -17.00 -23.77
C GLY A 143 -17.28 -16.66 -22.48
N SER A 144 -16.72 -17.00 -21.32
CA SER A 144 -17.16 -16.45 -20.03
C SER A 144 -16.63 -15.02 -19.84
N LYS A 145 -17.13 -14.33 -18.82
CA LYS A 145 -16.72 -12.97 -18.48
C LYS A 145 -16.26 -12.89 -17.04
N TRP A 146 -15.17 -12.18 -16.81
CA TRP A 146 -14.83 -11.66 -15.50
C TRP A 146 -15.73 -10.46 -15.20
N LYS A 147 -16.22 -10.36 -13.96
CA LYS A 147 -17.05 -9.24 -13.51
C LYS A 147 -16.40 -8.56 -12.31
N ASN A 148 -16.09 -7.29 -12.46
CA ASN A 148 -15.62 -6.45 -11.37
C ASN A 148 -16.85 -5.95 -10.58
N ASN A 149 -17.29 -6.74 -9.60
CA ASN A 149 -18.48 -6.43 -8.80
C ASN A 149 -18.27 -5.26 -7.84
N VAL A 150 -17.00 -4.95 -7.51
CA VAL A 150 -16.61 -3.68 -6.91
C VAL A 150 -15.75 -2.94 -7.92
N LEU A 151 -16.21 -1.77 -8.36
CA LEU A 151 -15.48 -0.88 -9.26
C LEU A 151 -15.89 0.58 -9.04
N ILE A 152 -14.94 1.39 -8.56
CA ILE A 152 -15.12 2.82 -8.28
C ILE A 152 -14.79 3.66 -9.52
N ASP A 153 -15.31 4.89 -9.57
CA ASP A 153 -15.13 5.79 -10.72
C ASP A 153 -13.66 6.13 -10.99
N GLU A 154 -12.85 6.26 -9.94
CA GLU A 154 -11.41 6.50 -10.07
C GLU A 154 -10.72 5.38 -10.87
N LYS A 155 -11.20 4.13 -10.81
CA LYS A 155 -10.66 3.02 -11.61
C LYS A 155 -11.10 3.02 -13.06
N ARG A 156 -12.05 3.86 -13.47
CA ARG A 156 -12.63 3.88 -14.83
C ARG A 156 -11.94 4.86 -15.78
N LYS A 157 -10.98 5.64 -15.28
CA LYS A 157 -10.13 6.55 -16.05
C LYS A 157 -8.68 6.49 -15.53
N VAL A 158 -7.78 7.13 -16.25
CA VAL A 158 -6.40 7.37 -15.77
C VAL A 158 -6.44 8.37 -14.61
N ALA A 159 -5.61 8.20 -13.59
CA ALA A 159 -5.52 9.12 -12.48
C ALA A 159 -4.69 10.35 -12.87
N GLU A 160 -5.21 11.53 -12.57
CA GLU A 160 -4.53 12.79 -12.88
C GLU A 160 -4.41 13.67 -11.63
N THR A 161 -5.44 13.68 -10.79
CA THR A 161 -5.52 14.42 -9.53
C THR A 161 -5.02 13.58 -8.36
N LEU A 162 -4.63 14.25 -7.26
CA LEU A 162 -4.19 13.55 -6.04
C LEU A 162 -5.29 12.63 -5.49
N ASP A 163 -6.56 13.06 -5.53
CA ASP A 163 -7.68 12.27 -5.01
C ASP A 163 -7.97 11.06 -5.90
N GLU A 164 -7.80 11.18 -7.22
CA GLU A 164 -7.85 10.02 -8.13
C GLU A 164 -6.74 9.02 -7.80
N TYR A 165 -5.48 9.47 -7.62
CA TYR A 165 -4.39 8.58 -7.19
C TYR A 165 -4.67 7.91 -5.84
N ARG A 166 -5.21 8.64 -4.86
CA ARG A 166 -5.67 8.06 -3.58
C ARG A 166 -6.79 7.04 -3.79
N GLY A 167 -7.72 7.30 -4.71
CA GLY A 167 -8.77 6.37 -5.13
C GLY A 167 -8.21 5.03 -5.61
N GLN A 168 -7.16 5.07 -6.43
CA GLN A 168 -6.47 3.85 -6.91
C GLN A 168 -5.94 2.97 -5.77
N TRP A 169 -5.33 3.57 -4.74
CA TRP A 169 -4.87 2.86 -3.54
C TRP A 169 -6.02 2.32 -2.70
N LYS A 170 -7.07 3.13 -2.49
CA LYS A 170 -8.26 2.74 -1.71
C LYS A 170 -8.97 1.54 -2.32
N TYR A 171 -9.02 1.45 -3.64
CA TYR A 171 -9.68 0.34 -4.36
C TYR A 171 -9.22 -1.03 -3.86
N ASN A 172 -7.91 -1.28 -3.79
CA ASN A 172 -7.40 -2.58 -3.36
C ASN A 172 -7.75 -2.89 -1.90
N MET A 173 -7.82 -1.88 -1.03
CA MET A 173 -8.20 -2.03 0.37
C MET A 173 -9.70 -2.29 0.56
N MET A 174 -10.52 -2.19 -0.49
CA MET A 174 -11.92 -2.66 -0.49
C MET A 174 -12.02 -4.18 -0.62
N ASP A 175 -10.95 -4.86 -1.05
CA ASP A 175 -10.92 -6.31 -1.14
C ASP A 175 -10.68 -6.94 0.23
N ARG A 176 -11.55 -7.87 0.64
CA ARG A 176 -11.45 -8.57 1.93
C ARG A 176 -10.16 -9.38 2.11
N ASN A 177 -9.60 -9.92 1.03
CA ASN A 177 -8.40 -10.74 1.10
C ASN A 177 -7.15 -9.85 1.25
N VAL A 178 -7.12 -8.72 0.54
CA VAL A 178 -6.08 -7.69 0.69
C VAL A 178 -6.11 -7.11 2.10
N LEU A 179 -7.29 -6.72 2.59
CA LEU A 179 -7.46 -6.19 3.94
C LEU A 179 -7.06 -7.23 4.99
N GLY A 180 -7.48 -8.48 4.80
CA GLY A 180 -7.14 -9.60 5.68
C GLY A 180 -5.63 -9.84 5.79
N LEU A 181 -4.90 -9.83 4.66
CA LEU A 181 -3.44 -9.98 4.69
C LEU A 181 -2.76 -8.79 5.40
N ASN A 182 -3.13 -7.55 5.05
CA ASN A 182 -2.54 -6.35 5.64
C ASN A 182 -2.77 -6.26 7.16
N ALA A 183 -3.84 -6.86 7.68
CA ALA A 183 -4.11 -6.92 9.11
C ALA A 183 -3.18 -7.87 9.88
N ILE A 184 -2.55 -8.86 9.23
CA ILE A 184 -1.78 -9.92 9.92
C ILE A 184 -0.34 -10.10 9.44
N CYS A 185 0.03 -9.45 8.34
CA CYS A 185 1.35 -9.57 7.72
C CYS A 185 1.89 -8.19 7.35
N PRO A 186 3.09 -7.81 7.83
CA PRO A 186 3.76 -6.60 7.39
C PRO A 186 3.99 -6.62 5.88
N THR A 187 3.46 -5.62 5.18
CA THR A 187 3.80 -5.40 3.77
C THR A 187 4.97 -4.42 3.67
N PHE A 188 6.04 -4.82 2.99
CA PHE A 188 7.11 -3.92 2.57
C PHE A 188 6.88 -3.54 1.11
N TYR A 189 6.49 -2.29 0.90
CA TYR A 189 6.16 -1.77 -0.42
C TYR A 189 7.40 -1.30 -1.18
N GLN A 190 7.47 -1.69 -2.44
CA GLN A 190 8.21 -1.06 -3.52
C GLN A 190 7.18 -0.37 -4.43
N TRP A 191 7.61 0.56 -5.27
CA TRP A 191 6.82 1.00 -6.42
C TRP A 191 7.49 0.62 -7.73
N ASP A 192 6.71 0.61 -8.80
CA ASP A 192 7.19 0.59 -10.16
C ASP A 192 6.47 1.70 -10.97
N ASP A 193 6.20 1.51 -12.26
CA ASP A 193 5.66 2.59 -13.09
C ASP A 193 4.16 2.78 -12.96
N HIS A 194 3.38 1.72 -12.79
CA HIS A 194 1.93 1.79 -12.72
C HIS A 194 1.39 2.47 -11.45
N GLU A 195 2.25 2.82 -10.49
CA GLU A 195 1.94 3.80 -9.45
C GLU A 195 1.78 5.23 -9.99
N VAL A 196 2.42 5.55 -11.12
CA VAL A 196 2.38 6.87 -11.79
C VAL A 196 1.67 6.78 -13.14
N VAL A 197 2.31 6.09 -14.10
CA VAL A 197 1.86 5.83 -15.49
C VAL A 197 2.78 4.78 -16.12
N ASN A 198 2.26 3.88 -16.95
CA ASN A 198 3.03 2.84 -17.65
C ASN A 198 4.32 3.38 -18.27
N ASN A 199 5.43 2.67 -18.07
CA ASN A 199 6.77 3.04 -18.47
C ASN A 199 7.20 4.42 -17.96
N TRP A 200 6.82 4.79 -16.75
CA TRP A 200 7.21 6.06 -16.15
C TRP A 200 8.74 6.19 -16.10
N SER A 201 9.17 7.39 -16.51
CA SER A 201 10.50 8.00 -16.34
C SER A 201 10.29 9.51 -16.36
N ASP A 202 11.30 10.27 -15.95
CA ASP A 202 11.23 11.74 -15.91
C ASP A 202 11.04 12.37 -17.31
N SER A 203 11.37 11.63 -18.37
CA SER A 203 11.22 12.06 -19.76
C SER A 203 9.95 11.55 -20.45
N LYS A 204 8.98 10.97 -19.72
CA LYS A 204 7.76 10.43 -20.32
C LYS A 204 6.98 11.55 -21.01
N ASP A 205 6.69 11.37 -22.30
CA ASP A 205 5.82 12.26 -23.06
C ASP A 205 4.39 11.69 -23.12
N LEU A 206 3.42 12.49 -22.70
CA LEU A 206 1.99 12.15 -22.72
C LEU A 206 1.21 12.97 -23.78
N SER A 207 1.89 13.78 -24.59
CA SER A 207 1.29 14.69 -25.58
C SER A 207 0.33 13.97 -26.53
N ALA A 208 0.67 12.75 -26.94
CA ALA A 208 -0.11 11.92 -27.86
C ALA A 208 -1.14 11.00 -27.18
N ASP A 209 -1.16 10.91 -25.85
CA ASP A 209 -2.09 10.03 -25.10
C ASP A 209 -3.35 10.80 -24.71
N ASP A 210 -4.40 10.67 -25.52
CA ASP A 210 -5.68 11.39 -25.37
C ASP A 210 -6.45 11.10 -24.06
N ARG A 211 -6.06 10.04 -23.33
CA ARG A 211 -6.64 9.69 -22.04
C ARG A 211 -6.29 10.71 -20.95
N TYR A 212 -5.17 11.43 -21.12
CA TYR A 212 -4.67 12.41 -20.15
C TYR A 212 -4.96 13.84 -20.61
N SER A 213 -5.58 14.63 -19.75
CA SER A 213 -5.67 16.09 -19.88
C SER A 213 -4.44 16.80 -19.32
N GLU A 214 -3.91 16.32 -18.19
CA GLU A 214 -2.62 16.74 -17.64
C GLU A 214 -1.48 16.06 -18.40
N LYS A 215 -0.65 16.85 -19.08
CA LYS A 215 0.46 16.36 -19.90
C LYS A 215 1.81 16.42 -19.19
N ASN A 216 1.89 17.14 -18.07
CA ASN A 216 3.12 17.29 -17.32
C ASN A 216 3.36 16.06 -16.43
N ILE A 217 4.32 15.23 -16.83
CA ILE A 217 4.67 14.02 -16.09
C ILE A 217 5.11 14.30 -14.65
N HIS A 218 5.82 15.40 -14.38
CA HIS A 218 6.29 15.71 -13.03
C HIS A 218 5.13 16.05 -12.10
N VAL A 219 4.05 16.65 -12.62
CA VAL A 219 2.83 16.93 -11.84
C VAL A 219 2.14 15.62 -11.45
N LEU A 220 2.01 14.68 -12.40
CA LEU A 220 1.45 13.35 -12.15
C LEU A 220 2.32 12.57 -11.15
N ALA A 221 3.63 12.52 -11.37
CA ALA A 221 4.59 11.84 -10.49
C ALA A 221 4.57 12.40 -9.06
N ALA A 222 4.48 13.72 -8.88
CA ALA A 222 4.39 14.33 -7.55
C ALA A 222 3.10 13.94 -6.81
N ARG A 223 1.96 13.89 -7.51
CA ARG A 223 0.67 13.46 -6.94
C ARG A 223 0.67 11.97 -6.60
N ALA A 224 1.17 11.14 -7.52
CA ALA A 224 1.35 9.71 -7.33
C ALA A 224 2.26 9.38 -6.15
N ALA A 225 3.43 10.01 -6.07
CA ALA A 225 4.38 9.83 -4.97
C ALA A 225 3.77 10.21 -3.62
N ARG A 226 3.01 11.31 -3.56
CA ARG A 226 2.29 11.69 -2.35
C ARG A 226 1.27 10.62 -1.94
N ALA A 227 0.45 10.14 -2.88
CA ALA A 227 -0.53 9.09 -2.59
C ALA A 227 0.16 7.78 -2.13
N PHE A 228 1.24 7.36 -2.80
CA PHE A 228 2.06 6.20 -2.40
C PHE A 228 2.57 6.34 -0.96
N HIS A 229 3.14 7.50 -0.61
CA HIS A 229 3.63 7.76 0.74
C HIS A 229 2.54 8.03 1.77
N GLU A 230 1.30 8.33 1.39
CA GLU A 230 0.18 8.41 2.33
C GLU A 230 -0.39 7.01 2.61
N MET A 231 -0.47 6.15 1.59
CA MET A 231 -1.23 4.89 1.60
C MET A 231 -0.42 3.64 1.95
N THR A 232 0.92 3.69 1.90
CA THR A 232 1.79 2.56 2.26
C THR A 232 2.30 2.64 3.70
N THR A 233 2.94 1.58 4.22
CA THR A 233 3.56 1.58 5.57
C THR A 233 5.02 2.03 5.58
N ILE A 234 5.50 2.66 4.50
CA ILE A 234 6.87 3.20 4.42
C ILE A 234 7.05 4.30 5.48
N ARG A 235 8.19 4.22 6.18
CA ARG A 235 8.60 5.19 7.19
C ARG A 235 9.06 6.47 6.49
N TYR A 236 8.60 7.61 7.00
CA TYR A 236 9.10 8.91 6.57
C TYR A 236 10.59 9.06 6.89
N GLU A 237 11.37 9.48 5.90
CA GLU A 237 12.78 9.85 6.05
C GLU A 237 12.89 11.38 5.96
N PRO A 238 13.16 12.09 7.07
CA PRO A 238 13.25 13.55 7.06
C PRO A 238 14.39 14.09 6.19
N SER A 239 15.49 13.34 6.04
CA SER A 239 16.65 13.77 5.24
C SER A 239 16.41 13.69 3.73
N GLU A 240 15.47 12.85 3.29
CA GLU A 240 15.08 12.69 1.90
C GLU A 240 13.57 12.36 1.83
N PRO A 241 12.70 13.38 1.97
CA PRO A 241 11.25 13.19 1.91
C PRO A 241 10.85 12.55 0.58
N GLY A 242 10.04 11.51 0.62
CA GLY A 242 9.60 10.79 -0.58
C GLY A 242 10.52 9.65 -1.01
N ARG A 243 11.62 9.38 -0.29
CA ARG A 243 12.54 8.27 -0.60
C ARG A 243 11.83 6.92 -0.60
N VAL A 244 11.99 6.16 -1.69
CA VAL A 244 11.50 4.77 -1.81
C VAL A 244 12.62 3.77 -1.54
N TYR A 245 13.81 3.98 -2.12
CA TYR A 245 14.94 3.09 -1.95
C TYR A 245 15.38 3.05 -0.48
N ARG A 246 15.71 1.86 0.02
CA ARG A 246 16.10 1.66 1.43
C ARG A 246 16.63 0.24 1.64
N LYS A 247 17.35 0.08 2.74
CA LYS A 247 17.70 -1.22 3.30
C LYS A 247 16.78 -1.55 4.47
N ILE A 248 16.24 -2.76 4.52
CA ILE A 248 15.59 -3.33 5.70
C ILE A 248 16.41 -4.52 6.18
N ALA A 249 17.07 -4.36 7.33
CA ALA A 249 17.71 -5.48 8.00
C ALA A 249 16.64 -6.32 8.72
N TYR A 250 16.61 -7.62 8.44
CA TYR A 250 15.67 -8.58 9.04
C TYR A 250 16.45 -9.68 9.78
N GLY A 251 16.96 -9.31 10.95
CA GLY A 251 17.81 -10.17 11.75
C GLY A 251 19.19 -10.44 11.14
N PRO A 252 19.95 -11.40 11.68
CA PRO A 252 21.33 -11.64 11.27
C PRO A 252 21.49 -12.40 9.94
N LEU A 253 20.40 -12.82 9.30
CA LEU A 253 20.42 -13.69 8.12
C LEU A 253 19.92 -13.04 6.83
N LEU A 254 19.25 -11.89 6.90
CA LEU A 254 18.65 -11.27 5.73
C LEU A 254 18.75 -9.74 5.78
N ASP A 255 19.28 -9.17 4.70
CA ASP A 255 19.11 -7.77 4.35
C ASP A 255 18.28 -7.68 3.07
N VAL A 256 17.19 -6.90 3.10
CA VAL A 256 16.36 -6.62 1.93
C VAL A 256 16.71 -5.24 1.39
N PHE A 257 17.13 -5.18 0.13
CA PHE A 257 17.45 -3.94 -0.58
C PHE A 257 16.31 -3.58 -1.52
N PHE A 258 15.65 -2.46 -1.24
CA PHE A 258 14.67 -1.85 -2.12
C PHE A 258 15.38 -0.84 -3.00
N LEU A 259 15.31 -1.06 -4.31
CA LEU A 259 15.89 -0.18 -5.32
C LEU A 259 14.79 0.65 -5.95
N ASP A 260 15.01 1.95 -6.08
CA ASP A 260 14.10 2.83 -6.83
C ASP A 260 14.54 2.88 -8.29
N MET A 261 13.95 1.98 -9.09
CA MET A 261 14.27 1.84 -10.50
C MET A 261 13.56 2.86 -11.38
N ARG A 262 12.79 3.80 -10.82
CA ARG A 262 11.96 4.73 -11.58
C ARG A 262 12.28 6.21 -11.35
N SER A 263 12.53 6.66 -10.12
CA SER A 263 12.82 8.08 -9.87
C SER A 263 14.10 8.60 -10.53
N TYR A 264 15.10 7.73 -10.66
CA TYR A 264 16.47 8.14 -11.02
C TYR A 264 16.93 7.62 -12.39
N ARG A 265 16.05 6.92 -13.13
CA ARG A 265 16.40 6.35 -14.43
C ARG A 265 16.35 7.40 -15.53
N GLY A 266 17.11 7.17 -16.59
CA GLY A 266 16.97 7.89 -17.85
C GLY A 266 15.72 7.50 -18.63
N SER A 267 15.58 8.07 -19.82
CA SER A 267 14.47 7.81 -20.74
C SER A 267 14.35 6.32 -21.10
N ASN A 268 13.13 5.90 -21.47
CA ASN A 268 12.94 4.59 -22.06
C ASN A 268 13.70 4.51 -23.40
N GLY A 269 14.60 3.53 -23.51
CA GLY A 269 15.26 3.19 -24.76
C GLY A 269 14.64 1.93 -25.41
N PRO A 270 15.13 1.53 -26.59
CA PRO A 270 14.71 0.30 -27.27
C PRO A 270 15.13 -0.99 -26.54
N GLY A 271 15.71 -0.90 -25.33
CA GLY A 271 16.22 -2.05 -24.57
C GLY A 271 17.53 -2.64 -25.10
N MET A 272 18.21 -1.94 -26.02
CA MET A 272 19.42 -2.38 -26.72
C MET A 272 20.59 -1.40 -26.46
N GLN A 273 20.84 -1.08 -25.20
CA GLN A 273 21.96 -0.19 -24.84
C GLN A 273 23.22 -1.03 -24.65
N ASP A 274 24.29 -0.71 -25.40
CA ASP A 274 25.61 -1.29 -25.16
C ASP A 274 26.11 -0.84 -23.78
N THR A 275 26.48 -1.80 -22.94
CA THR A 275 27.09 -1.57 -21.62
C THR A 275 28.49 -1.01 -21.72
#